data_AF-A0A968TZX6-F1
#
_entry.id   AF-A0A968TZX6-F1
#
_cell.length_a   1.000
_cell.length_b   1.000
_cell.length_c   1.000
_cell.angle_alpha   90.00
_cell.angle_beta   90.00
_cell.angle_gamma   90.00
#
_symmetry.space_group_name_H-M   'P 1'
#
loop_
_entity.id
_entity.type
_entity.pdbx_description
1 polymer ?
#
loop_
_entity_poly.entity_id
_entity_poly.type
_entity_poly.pdbx_seq_one_letter_code
_entity_poly.pdbx_strand_id
1 'polypeptide(L)'
;MGTIDTTDDATVWLEPPSVKAGEDIQIVWLGDVDGDGQGDLAVGMPNANEGTGQVVIIYGRSGDWPVQPDAETIAASPTSFIGAPDANIGRSIAPAGDVNGDGFFDLLVGDPDNNRVFVIFGRPGPVGRNLQLTGPQFGTWSTIVAPDGMEIGSWQYTAGNVNGDSFDDLLIGATPAGGGSGRAYLLAGWGPAWGQITYPDVEAAAILPYTATGGPADGGG
;
A
#
# COMPACT_ATOMS: atom_id res chain seq x y z
N MET A 1 14.09 27.60 22.69
CA MET A 1 13.47 28.00 21.41
C MET A 1 13.78 26.87 20.45
N GLY A 2 12.77 26.19 19.92
CA GLY A 2 12.96 24.94 19.18
C GLY A 2 11.70 24.52 18.42
N THR A 3 10.95 25.50 17.93
CA THR A 3 9.84 25.25 17.00
C THR A 3 10.41 25.49 15.62
N ILE A 4 10.35 24.48 14.76
CA ILE A 4 10.65 24.59 13.32
C ILE A 4 9.32 24.93 12.65
N ASP A 5 9.29 26.00 11.86
CA ASP A 5 8.11 26.33 11.07
C ASP A 5 8.22 25.60 9.73
N THR A 6 7.35 24.63 9.52
CA THR A 6 7.41 23.77 8.33
C THR A 6 7.13 24.49 7.03
N THR A 7 6.61 25.73 7.06
CA THR A 7 6.30 26.51 5.86
C THR A 7 7.28 27.65 5.61
N ASP A 8 7.82 28.26 6.67
CA ASP A 8 8.83 29.32 6.53
C ASP A 8 10.26 28.76 6.39
N ASP A 9 10.55 27.58 6.97
CA ASP A 9 11.89 26.99 6.98
C ASP A 9 12.09 25.86 5.95
N ALA A 10 11.07 25.53 5.14
CA ALA A 10 11.11 24.41 4.21
C ALA A 10 11.10 24.83 2.73
N THR A 11 11.71 24.00 1.90
CA THR A 11 11.56 24.05 0.45
C THR A 11 10.32 23.22 0.08
N VAL A 12 9.34 23.83 -0.60
CA VAL A 12 8.24 23.07 -1.25
C VAL A 12 8.86 22.00 -2.12
N TRP A 13 8.50 20.72 -1.99
CA TRP A 13 9.17 19.63 -2.72
C TRP A 13 8.28 18.95 -3.76
N LEU A 14 6.96 18.93 -3.56
CA LEU A 14 5.99 18.39 -4.52
C LEU A 14 4.76 19.32 -4.52
N GLU A 15 4.46 19.93 -5.67
CA GLU A 15 3.24 20.74 -5.87
C GLU A 15 2.44 20.18 -7.05
N PRO A 16 1.49 19.26 -6.83
CA PRO A 16 0.67 18.74 -7.92
C PRO A 16 -0.35 19.81 -8.33
N PRO A 17 -0.31 20.34 -9.56
CA PRO A 17 -1.13 21.48 -9.98
C PRO A 17 -2.61 21.14 -10.19
N SER A 18 -2.98 19.86 -10.09
CA SER A 18 -4.38 19.44 -10.11
C SER A 18 -5.04 19.50 -8.74
N VAL A 19 -4.28 19.67 -7.66
CA VAL A 19 -4.81 19.68 -6.30
C VAL A 19 -5.47 21.02 -6.06
N LYS A 20 -6.79 21.03 -6.22
CA LYS A 20 -7.61 22.17 -5.82
C LYS A 20 -7.71 22.20 -4.30
N ALA A 21 -7.98 23.37 -3.74
CA ALA A 21 -8.30 23.48 -2.32
C ALA A 21 -9.43 22.49 -1.97
N GLY A 22 -9.16 21.55 -1.06
CA GLY A 22 -10.08 20.48 -0.67
C GLY A 22 -9.80 19.10 -1.28
N GLU A 23 -8.77 18.94 -2.12
CA GLU A 23 -8.26 17.62 -2.51
C GLU A 23 -7.29 17.09 -1.46
N ASP A 24 -7.62 15.95 -0.85
CA ASP A 24 -6.73 15.23 0.06
C ASP A 24 -5.62 14.58 -0.76
N ILE A 25 -4.36 14.76 -0.34
CA ILE A 25 -3.21 14.03 -0.87
C ILE A 25 -2.57 13.28 0.30
N GLN A 26 -2.20 12.03 0.07
CA GLN A 26 -1.30 11.29 0.95
C GLN A 26 0.04 11.10 0.27
N ILE A 27 1.12 11.25 1.02
CA ILE A 27 2.48 11.07 0.54
C ILE A 27 3.23 10.21 1.53
N VAL A 28 3.91 9.18 1.05
CA VAL A 28 4.67 8.27 1.90
C VAL A 28 5.93 7.76 1.22
N TRP A 29 7.03 7.74 1.96
CA TRP A 29 8.27 7.08 1.54
C TRP A 29 8.12 5.58 1.72
N LEU A 30 8.47 4.81 0.68
CA LEU A 30 8.27 3.37 0.62
C LEU A 30 9.52 2.58 1.00
N GLY A 31 10.72 3.15 0.79
CA GLY A 31 11.93 2.36 0.66
C GLY A 31 12.22 2.08 -0.82
N ASP A 32 13.02 1.07 -1.11
CA ASP A 32 13.46 0.74 -2.47
C ASP A 32 12.53 -0.32 -3.09
N VAL A 33 11.51 0.14 -3.81
CA VAL A 33 10.46 -0.73 -4.38
C VAL A 33 10.85 -1.30 -5.73
N ASP A 34 11.82 -0.71 -6.42
CA ASP A 34 12.34 -1.21 -7.70
C ASP A 34 13.75 -1.82 -7.65
N GLY A 35 14.38 -1.80 -6.48
CA GLY A 35 15.66 -2.41 -6.18
C GLY A 35 16.83 -1.70 -6.83
N ASP A 36 16.69 -0.41 -7.17
CA ASP A 36 17.76 0.37 -7.76
C ASP A 36 18.74 0.90 -6.70
N GLY A 37 18.42 0.78 -5.41
CA GLY A 37 19.18 1.24 -4.26
C GLY A 37 18.76 2.63 -3.76
N GLN A 38 17.73 3.25 -4.34
CA GLN A 38 17.18 4.54 -3.94
C GLN A 38 15.80 4.38 -3.31
N GLY A 39 15.47 5.29 -2.39
CA GLY A 39 14.14 5.33 -1.80
C GLY A 39 13.12 5.92 -2.77
N ASP A 40 11.96 5.27 -2.85
CA ASP A 40 10.82 5.61 -3.68
C ASP A 40 9.67 6.22 -2.85
N LEU A 41 8.76 6.90 -3.54
CA LEU A 41 7.64 7.61 -2.95
C LEU A 41 6.32 7.14 -3.55
N ALA A 42 5.29 6.92 -2.72
CA ALA A 42 3.91 6.87 -3.19
C ALA A 42 3.19 8.20 -2.95
N VAL A 43 2.38 8.59 -3.95
CA VAL A 43 1.47 9.73 -3.90
C VAL A 43 0.05 9.22 -4.13
N GLY A 44 -0.81 9.39 -3.13
CA GLY A 44 -2.23 9.05 -3.16
C GLY A 44 -3.10 10.26 -3.45
N MET A 45 -4.01 10.14 -4.39
CA MET A 45 -4.94 11.17 -4.87
C MET A 45 -6.37 10.60 -4.92
N PRO A 46 -7.06 10.46 -3.77
CA PRO A 46 -8.37 9.83 -3.67
C PRO A 46 -9.50 10.46 -4.49
N ASN A 47 -9.39 11.73 -4.86
CA ASN A 47 -10.39 12.42 -5.66
C ASN A 47 -10.07 12.42 -7.17
N ALA A 48 -8.92 11.86 -7.57
CA ALA A 48 -8.56 11.74 -8.98
C ALA A 48 -9.52 10.81 -9.74
N ASN A 49 -9.53 10.94 -11.07
CA ASN A 49 -10.25 10.03 -11.97
C ASN A 49 -11.73 9.85 -11.58
N GLU A 50 -12.43 10.98 -11.39
CA GLU A 50 -13.86 11.03 -11.07
C GLU A 50 -14.24 10.23 -9.81
N GLY A 51 -13.35 10.19 -8.80
CA GLY A 51 -13.61 9.54 -7.50
C GLY A 51 -13.19 8.08 -7.41
N THR A 52 -12.66 7.48 -8.48
CA THR A 52 -11.99 6.17 -8.40
C THR A 52 -10.71 6.23 -7.56
N GLY A 53 -10.08 7.41 -7.48
CA GLY A 53 -8.80 7.62 -6.82
C GLY A 53 -7.61 7.14 -7.64
N GLN A 54 -6.41 7.56 -7.24
CA GLN A 54 -5.17 7.17 -7.89
C GLN A 54 -4.03 7.04 -6.88
N VAL A 55 -3.16 6.05 -7.06
CA VAL A 55 -1.86 5.97 -6.39
C VAL A 55 -0.76 5.93 -7.43
N VAL A 56 0.27 6.75 -7.27
CA VAL A 56 1.40 6.86 -8.19
C VAL A 56 2.69 6.60 -7.42
N ILE A 57 3.58 5.77 -7.98
CA ILE A 57 4.94 5.59 -7.45
C ILE A 57 5.89 6.51 -8.22
N ILE A 58 6.62 7.35 -7.50
CA ILE A 58 7.71 8.16 -8.04
C ILE A 58 9.01 7.47 -7.62
N TYR A 59 9.72 6.93 -8.61
CA TYR A 59 10.99 6.25 -8.38
C TYR A 59 12.07 7.24 -7.97
N GLY A 60 12.88 6.81 -7.00
CA GLY A 60 14.07 7.45 -6.53
C GLY A 60 15.08 7.66 -7.66
N ARG A 61 16.07 8.50 -7.38
CA ARG A 61 17.24 8.65 -8.26
C ARG A 61 18.43 9.09 -7.45
N SER A 62 19.60 8.64 -7.87
CA SER A 62 20.87 9.11 -7.34
C SER A 62 21.10 10.60 -7.65
N GLY A 63 21.71 11.30 -6.69
CA GLY A 63 22.02 12.74 -6.78
C GLY A 63 20.90 13.65 -6.25
N ASP A 64 21.09 14.96 -6.42
CA ASP A 64 20.07 15.94 -6.05
C ASP A 64 18.88 15.84 -7.02
N TRP A 65 17.66 16.04 -6.52
CA TRP A 65 16.49 16.29 -7.38
C TRP A 65 16.64 17.71 -7.96
N PRO A 66 17.16 17.88 -9.19
CA PRO A 66 17.56 19.20 -9.68
C PRO A 66 16.33 20.08 -9.97
N VAL A 67 15.18 19.43 -10.13
CA VAL A 67 13.84 20.00 -10.22
C VAL A 67 12.99 19.23 -9.22
N GLN A 68 12.25 19.98 -8.41
CA GLN A 68 11.22 19.44 -7.52
C GLN A 68 10.24 18.64 -8.35
N PRO A 69 9.88 17.40 -7.96
CA PRO A 69 8.82 16.70 -8.66
C PRO A 69 7.55 17.57 -8.70
N ASP A 70 6.88 17.54 -9.84
CA ASP A 70 5.71 18.37 -10.15
C ASP A 70 4.59 17.51 -10.76
N ALA A 71 3.56 18.16 -11.32
CA ALA A 71 2.51 17.47 -12.09
C ALA A 71 3.04 16.52 -13.13
N GLU A 72 4.04 16.98 -13.88
CA GLU A 72 4.53 16.28 -15.05
C GLU A 72 5.23 15.02 -14.58
N THR A 73 5.93 15.08 -13.45
CA THR A 73 6.54 13.92 -12.80
C THR A 73 5.47 12.89 -12.39
N ILE A 74 4.38 13.32 -11.74
CA ILE A 74 3.28 12.41 -11.36
C ILE A 74 2.62 11.82 -12.60
N ALA A 75 2.32 12.65 -13.60
CA ALA A 75 1.64 12.24 -14.82
C ALA A 75 2.50 11.31 -15.69
N ALA A 76 3.82 11.49 -15.68
CA ALA A 76 4.78 10.72 -16.44
C ALA A 76 5.24 9.45 -15.72
N SER A 77 4.87 9.26 -14.45
CA SER A 77 5.27 8.05 -13.71
C SER A 77 4.87 6.79 -14.49
N PRO A 78 5.80 5.83 -14.63
CA PRO A 78 5.52 4.58 -15.31
C PRO A 78 4.79 3.58 -14.40
N THR A 79 4.52 3.93 -13.13
CA THR A 79 3.80 3.09 -12.17
C THR A 79 2.67 3.85 -11.50
N SER A 80 1.44 3.46 -11.85
CA SER A 80 0.25 4.03 -11.24
C SER A 80 -0.92 3.05 -11.20
N PHE A 81 -1.76 3.23 -10.19
CA PHE A 81 -2.90 2.40 -9.86
C PHE A 81 -4.15 3.26 -9.79
N ILE A 82 -5.27 2.74 -10.28
CA ILE A 82 -6.59 3.39 -10.27
C ILE A 82 -7.56 2.43 -9.60
N GLY A 83 -8.43 2.96 -8.75
CA GLY A 83 -9.42 2.16 -8.02
C GLY A 83 -10.61 1.77 -8.89
N ALA A 84 -11.48 0.94 -8.33
CA ALA A 84 -12.82 0.74 -8.89
C ALA A 84 -13.63 2.06 -8.82
N PRO A 85 -14.78 2.18 -9.53
CA PRO A 85 -15.71 3.28 -9.33
C PRO A 85 -16.00 3.51 -7.85
N ASP A 86 -15.93 4.77 -7.41
CA ASP A 86 -16.17 5.20 -6.03
C ASP A 86 -15.27 4.56 -4.95
N ALA A 87 -14.14 3.97 -5.34
CA ALA A 87 -13.19 3.34 -4.40
C ALA A 87 -12.33 4.35 -3.63
N ASN A 88 -12.15 5.55 -4.18
CA ASN A 88 -11.35 6.63 -3.61
C ASN A 88 -9.96 6.17 -3.09
N ILE A 89 -9.28 5.27 -3.82
CA ILE A 89 -7.96 4.77 -3.40
C ILE A 89 -6.93 5.89 -3.34
N GLY A 90 -5.93 5.73 -2.48
CA GLY A 90 -4.93 6.77 -2.21
C GLY A 90 -5.27 7.66 -1.01
N ARG A 91 -6.45 7.49 -0.40
CA ARG A 91 -6.78 8.10 0.89
C ARG A 91 -6.02 7.50 2.07
N SER A 92 -5.71 6.20 1.98
CA SER A 92 -4.89 5.46 2.95
C SER A 92 -3.84 4.69 2.16
N ILE A 93 -2.58 5.07 2.34
CA ILE A 93 -1.42 4.36 1.81
C ILE A 93 -0.36 4.26 2.90
N ALA A 94 0.42 3.19 2.90
CA ALA A 94 1.48 2.97 3.89
C ALA A 94 2.61 2.12 3.30
N PRO A 95 3.87 2.31 3.73
CA PRO A 95 4.91 1.36 3.39
C PRO A 95 4.58 0.03 4.06
N ALA A 96 4.86 -1.08 3.38
CA ALA A 96 4.69 -2.41 3.93
C ALA A 96 6.02 -3.01 4.42
N GLY A 97 7.15 -2.57 3.87
CA GLY A 97 8.41 -3.30 4.00
C GLY A 97 8.48 -4.44 2.98
N ASP A 98 9.40 -5.39 3.12
CA ASP A 98 9.48 -6.58 2.26
C ASP A 98 8.64 -7.70 2.86
N VAL A 99 7.33 -7.73 2.55
CA VAL A 99 6.40 -8.67 3.21
C VAL A 99 6.36 -10.03 2.52
N ASN A 100 6.84 -10.11 1.28
CA ASN A 100 6.91 -11.33 0.49
C ASN A 100 8.33 -11.95 0.42
N GLY A 101 9.34 -11.26 0.97
CA GLY A 101 10.72 -11.70 1.12
C GLY A 101 11.48 -11.79 -0.21
N ASP A 102 11.11 -11.00 -1.20
CA ASP A 102 11.77 -10.97 -2.51
C ASP A 102 12.90 -9.94 -2.61
N GLY A 103 13.11 -9.16 -1.55
CA GLY A 103 14.15 -8.15 -1.43
C GLY A 103 13.74 -6.76 -1.88
N PHE A 104 12.47 -6.55 -2.24
CA PHE A 104 11.92 -5.25 -2.66
C PHE A 104 10.92 -4.75 -1.62
N PHE A 105 10.84 -3.43 -1.44
CA PHE A 105 9.84 -2.86 -0.54
C PHE A 105 8.45 -2.88 -1.19
N ASP A 106 7.44 -3.22 -0.39
CA ASP A 106 6.04 -3.32 -0.78
C ASP A 106 5.22 -2.11 -0.30
N LEU A 107 4.01 -1.96 -0.85
CA LEU A 107 3.11 -0.85 -0.58
C LEU A 107 1.71 -1.35 -0.18
N LEU A 108 1.12 -0.75 0.85
CA LEU A 108 -0.29 -0.91 1.17
C LEU A 108 -1.15 0.19 0.54
N VAL A 109 -2.27 -0.20 -0.07
CA VAL A 109 -3.27 0.73 -0.61
C VAL A 109 -4.65 0.37 -0.06
N GLY A 110 -5.26 1.30 0.66
CA GLY A 110 -6.62 1.18 1.16
C GLY A 110 -7.68 1.47 0.12
N ASP A 111 -8.73 0.66 0.18
CA ASP A 111 -9.97 0.81 -0.57
C ASP A 111 -11.13 0.58 0.44
N PRO A 112 -11.35 1.55 1.34
CA PRO A 112 -12.30 1.40 2.46
C PRO A 112 -13.74 1.22 1.98
N ASP A 113 -14.12 1.86 0.87
CA ASP A 113 -15.47 1.76 0.29
C ASP A 113 -15.77 0.36 -0.25
N ASN A 114 -14.74 -0.42 -0.61
CA ASN A 114 -14.85 -1.83 -0.94
C ASN A 114 -14.33 -2.76 0.18
N ASN A 115 -14.13 -2.23 1.39
CA ASN A 115 -13.73 -2.97 2.59
C ASN A 115 -12.50 -3.88 2.39
N ARG A 116 -11.44 -3.33 1.80
CA ARG A 116 -10.22 -4.11 1.50
C ARG A 116 -8.95 -3.28 1.52
N VAL A 117 -7.83 -3.99 1.54
CA VAL A 117 -6.47 -3.46 1.38
C VAL A 117 -5.75 -4.22 0.29
N PHE A 118 -5.09 -3.50 -0.61
CA PHE A 118 -4.16 -4.10 -1.54
C PHE A 118 -2.75 -4.08 -0.97
N VAL A 119 -2.01 -5.18 -1.13
CA VAL A 119 -0.56 -5.25 -0.94
C VAL A 119 0.05 -5.28 -2.33
N ILE A 120 0.69 -4.20 -2.73
CA ILE A 120 1.38 -4.08 -4.02
C ILE A 120 2.83 -4.52 -3.80
N PHE A 121 3.26 -5.53 -4.54
CA PHE A 121 4.62 -6.05 -4.41
C PHE A 121 5.62 -5.21 -5.20
N GLY A 122 6.73 -4.84 -4.54
CA GLY A 122 7.91 -4.28 -5.18
C GLY A 122 8.51 -5.27 -6.18
N ARG A 123 9.24 -4.77 -7.16
CA ARG A 123 9.90 -5.61 -8.18
C ARG A 123 10.87 -4.79 -9.03
N PRO A 124 11.82 -5.44 -9.73
CA PRO A 124 12.70 -4.76 -10.67
C PRO A 124 11.93 -3.94 -11.72
N GLY A 125 12.10 -2.63 -11.66
CA GLY A 125 11.51 -1.67 -12.58
C GLY A 125 9.98 -1.52 -12.48
N PRO A 126 9.36 -0.78 -13.43
CA PRO A 126 7.97 -0.36 -13.28
C PRO A 126 6.94 -1.48 -13.21
N VAL A 127 5.92 -1.27 -12.37
CA VAL A 127 4.75 -2.18 -12.30
C VAL A 127 3.86 -2.03 -13.54
N GLY A 128 3.68 -0.80 -14.00
CA GLY A 128 2.85 -0.42 -15.14
C GLY A 128 1.94 0.77 -14.82
N ARG A 129 1.45 1.44 -15.87
CA ARG A 129 0.71 2.70 -15.73
C ARG A 129 -0.80 2.48 -15.82
N ASN A 130 -1.54 3.14 -14.94
CA ASN A 130 -3.01 3.15 -14.84
C ASN A 130 -3.61 1.74 -14.68
N LEU A 131 -2.96 0.91 -13.86
CA LEU A 131 -3.42 -0.43 -13.55
C LEU A 131 -4.68 -0.36 -12.67
N GLN A 132 -5.67 -1.18 -13.00
CA GLN A 132 -6.97 -1.17 -12.31
C GLN A 132 -6.96 -2.12 -11.11
N LEU A 133 -7.04 -1.58 -9.90
CA LEU A 133 -7.11 -2.34 -8.65
C LEU A 133 -8.56 -2.75 -8.38
N THR A 134 -8.93 -3.92 -8.89
CA THR A 134 -10.31 -4.45 -8.79
C THR A 134 -10.40 -5.80 -8.09
N GLY A 135 -9.29 -6.53 -7.95
CA GLY A 135 -9.16 -7.82 -7.26
C GLY A 135 -7.71 -8.29 -7.21
N PRO A 136 -7.39 -9.48 -6.67
CA PRO A 136 -6.01 -9.95 -6.56
C PRO A 136 -5.39 -10.24 -7.93
N GLN A 137 -4.11 -9.91 -8.10
CA GLN A 137 -3.31 -10.27 -9.27
C GLN A 137 -2.03 -10.95 -8.79
N PHE A 138 -2.03 -12.29 -8.84
CA PHE A 138 -0.95 -13.12 -8.32
C PHE A 138 0.44 -12.65 -8.81
N GLY A 139 1.36 -12.43 -7.87
CA GLY A 139 2.72 -11.97 -8.14
C GLY A 139 2.87 -10.49 -8.49
N THR A 140 1.79 -9.71 -8.52
CA THR A 140 1.85 -8.24 -8.64
C THR A 140 1.24 -7.56 -7.43
N TRP A 141 0.05 -8.00 -7.01
CA TRP A 141 -0.57 -7.54 -5.78
C TRP A 141 -1.56 -8.54 -5.22
N SER A 142 -1.78 -8.43 -3.93
CA SER A 142 -2.71 -9.26 -3.18
C SER A 142 -3.78 -8.41 -2.54
N THR A 143 -4.85 -9.06 -2.07
CA THR A 143 -5.98 -8.37 -1.44
C THR A 143 -6.22 -8.97 -0.06
N ILE A 144 -6.15 -8.12 0.95
CA ILE A 144 -6.56 -8.41 2.32
C ILE A 144 -8.01 -7.95 2.45
N VAL A 145 -8.87 -8.84 2.96
CA VAL A 145 -10.28 -8.53 3.25
C VAL A 145 -10.57 -8.75 4.73
N ALA A 146 -11.55 -8.01 5.25
CA ALA A 146 -11.99 -8.15 6.62
C ALA A 146 -12.92 -9.36 6.79
N PRO A 147 -12.97 -9.97 7.99
CA PRO A 147 -14.05 -10.89 8.34
C PRO A 147 -15.41 -10.17 8.37
N ASP A 148 -16.49 -10.96 8.28
CA ASP A 148 -17.87 -10.46 8.26
C ASP A 148 -18.15 -9.51 9.45
N GLY A 149 -18.73 -8.34 9.15
CA GLY A 149 -19.08 -7.34 10.14
C GLY A 149 -17.93 -6.44 10.60
N MET A 150 -16.75 -6.54 9.98
CA MET A 150 -15.62 -5.63 10.19
C MET A 150 -15.33 -4.83 8.92
N GLU A 151 -14.83 -3.61 9.09
CA GLU A 151 -14.46 -2.65 8.06
C GLU A 151 -12.96 -2.36 8.15
N ILE A 152 -12.21 -2.53 7.05
CA ILE A 152 -10.77 -2.21 6.92
C ILE A 152 -10.54 -1.23 5.76
N GLY A 153 -9.28 -0.80 5.60
CA GLY A 153 -8.86 0.05 4.48
C GLY A 153 -8.79 1.53 4.80
N SER A 154 -9.29 1.97 5.96
CA SER A 154 -9.16 3.37 6.40
C SER A 154 -7.81 3.68 7.03
N TRP A 155 -7.18 2.71 7.71
CA TRP A 155 -5.91 2.89 8.41
C TRP A 155 -5.06 1.63 8.30
N GLN A 156 -3.81 1.79 7.86
CA GLN A 156 -2.85 0.70 7.66
C GLN A 156 -1.46 1.14 8.12
N TYR A 157 -0.69 0.19 8.66
CA TYR A 157 0.67 0.45 9.11
C TYR A 157 1.54 -0.78 8.84
N THR A 158 2.82 -0.58 8.52
CA THR A 158 3.83 -1.63 8.68
C THR A 158 4.13 -1.83 10.16
N ALA A 159 4.39 -3.07 10.55
CA ALA A 159 4.95 -3.41 11.86
C ALA A 159 6.47 -3.65 11.78
N GLY A 160 7.02 -3.78 10.56
CA GLY A 160 8.31 -4.39 10.30
C GLY A 160 8.31 -5.87 10.70
N ASN A 161 9.46 -6.52 10.63
CA ASN A 161 9.64 -7.87 11.14
C ASN A 161 9.54 -7.91 12.68
N VAL A 162 8.37 -8.29 13.20
CA VAL A 162 8.13 -8.39 14.66
C VAL A 162 8.29 -9.80 15.21
N ASN A 163 8.29 -10.79 14.33
CA ASN A 163 8.34 -12.20 14.71
C ASN A 163 9.77 -12.82 14.61
N GLY A 164 10.71 -12.09 13.99
CA GLY A 164 12.11 -12.48 13.84
C GLY A 164 12.42 -13.36 12.62
N ASP A 165 11.52 -13.47 11.64
CA ASP A 165 11.75 -14.17 10.38
C ASP A 165 12.49 -13.28 9.36
N SER A 166 12.31 -13.50 8.06
CA SER A 166 12.93 -12.66 7.01
C SER A 166 11.94 -11.76 6.29
N PHE A 167 10.70 -11.66 6.79
CA PHE A 167 9.61 -10.93 6.17
C PHE A 167 9.19 -9.78 7.08
N ASP A 168 8.82 -8.64 6.51
CA ASP A 168 8.14 -7.61 7.27
C ASP A 168 6.68 -7.99 7.53
N ASP A 169 6.18 -7.64 8.71
CA ASP A 169 4.81 -7.91 9.14
C ASP A 169 3.95 -6.64 9.04
N LEU A 170 2.62 -6.82 8.98
CA LEU A 170 1.66 -5.73 8.79
C LEU A 170 0.72 -5.55 9.97
N LEU A 171 0.31 -4.32 10.24
CA LEU A 171 -0.78 -3.98 11.15
C LEU A 171 -1.97 -3.40 10.38
N ILE A 172 -3.10 -4.10 10.44
CA ILE A 172 -4.36 -3.67 9.82
C ILE A 172 -5.36 -3.30 10.90
N GLY A 173 -5.78 -2.04 10.92
CA GLY A 173 -6.89 -1.60 11.76
C GLY A 173 -8.23 -2.01 11.14
N ALA A 174 -9.13 -2.56 11.95
CA ALA A 174 -10.50 -2.82 11.54
C ALA A 174 -11.51 -2.28 12.54
N THR A 175 -12.61 -1.73 12.05
CA THR A 175 -13.73 -1.23 12.86
C THR A 175 -14.98 -2.06 12.63
N PRO A 176 -15.78 -2.39 13.66
CA PRO A 176 -17.06 -3.06 13.43
C PRO A 176 -17.99 -2.23 12.54
N ALA A 177 -18.67 -2.89 11.60
CA ALA A 177 -19.68 -2.28 10.73
C ALA A 177 -20.85 -1.78 11.59
N GLY A 178 -20.98 -0.46 11.74
CA GLY A 178 -21.93 0.18 12.66
C GLY A 178 -21.29 0.92 13.84
N GLY A 179 -19.95 0.92 13.92
CA GLY A 179 -19.20 1.68 14.91
C GLY A 179 -19.01 0.93 16.23
N GLY A 180 -17.91 1.25 16.92
CA GLY A 180 -17.51 0.59 18.16
C GLY A 180 -16.01 0.67 18.36
N SER A 181 -15.51 -0.06 19.36
CA SER A 181 -14.07 -0.20 19.57
C SER A 181 -13.46 -1.03 18.44
N GLY A 182 -12.57 -0.41 17.67
CA GLY A 182 -11.80 -1.08 16.64
C GLY A 182 -10.82 -2.12 17.20
N ARG A 183 -10.31 -2.95 16.31
CA ARG A 183 -9.27 -3.96 16.56
C ARG A 183 -8.07 -3.68 15.66
N ALA A 184 -6.90 -4.14 16.07
CA ALA A 184 -5.72 -4.19 15.21
C ALA A 184 -5.36 -5.66 14.99
N TYR A 185 -5.12 -6.03 13.74
CA TYR A 185 -4.69 -7.36 13.34
C TYR A 185 -3.22 -7.28 12.92
N LEU A 186 -2.38 -8.12 13.53
CA LEU A 186 -1.01 -8.36 13.06
C LEU A 186 -1.05 -9.48 12.02
N LEU A 187 -0.56 -9.21 10.83
CA LEU A 187 -0.47 -10.16 9.73
C LEU A 187 1.00 -10.46 9.49
N ALA A 188 1.38 -11.72 9.67
CA ALA A 188 2.76 -12.13 9.43
C ALA A 188 3.07 -12.15 7.93
N GLY A 189 4.23 -11.63 7.56
CA GLY A 189 4.75 -11.74 6.20
C GLY A 189 5.04 -13.19 5.81
N TRP A 190 4.90 -13.56 4.54
CA TRP A 190 5.27 -14.91 4.08
C TRP A 190 5.36 -15.07 2.57
N GLY A 191 6.54 -15.43 2.07
CA GLY A 191 6.76 -16.01 0.75
C GLY A 191 6.40 -15.12 -0.45
N PRO A 192 6.81 -15.49 -1.67
CA PRO A 192 6.91 -14.56 -2.80
C PRO A 192 5.58 -14.11 -3.43
N ALA A 193 4.44 -14.65 -2.98
CA ALA A 193 3.14 -14.27 -3.54
C ALA A 193 2.01 -14.60 -2.59
N TRP A 194 1.14 -13.62 -2.34
CA TRP A 194 -0.08 -13.85 -1.57
C TRP A 194 -1.30 -13.96 -2.49
N GLY A 195 -2.25 -14.82 -2.13
CA GLY A 195 -3.58 -14.83 -2.75
C GLY A 195 -4.48 -13.73 -2.21
N GLN A 196 -5.80 -13.90 -2.37
CA GLN A 196 -6.74 -13.18 -1.49
C GLN A 196 -6.65 -13.79 -0.09
N ILE A 197 -6.48 -12.95 0.93
CA ILE A 197 -6.41 -13.39 2.32
C ILE A 197 -7.62 -12.86 3.09
N THR A 198 -8.39 -13.79 3.67
CA THR A 198 -9.45 -13.49 4.63
C THR A 198 -8.98 -13.92 6.02
N TYR A 199 -8.92 -12.98 6.97
CA TYR A 199 -8.58 -13.33 8.35
C TYR A 199 -9.86 -13.55 9.17
N PRO A 200 -10.01 -14.69 9.86
CA PRO A 200 -11.13 -14.88 10.78
C PRO A 200 -10.96 -13.98 12.01
N ASP A 201 -12.07 -13.43 12.52
CA ASP A 201 -12.10 -12.67 13.77
C ASP A 201 -12.02 -13.60 15.00
N VAL A 202 -10.90 -14.31 15.12
CA VAL A 202 -10.58 -15.13 16.29
C VAL A 202 -9.64 -14.31 17.16
N GLU A 203 -10.10 -13.91 18.34
CA GLU A 203 -9.28 -13.22 19.35
C GLU A 203 -7.87 -13.84 19.42
N ALA A 204 -6.87 -13.13 18.89
CA ALA A 204 -5.46 -13.47 18.96
C ALA A 204 -5.12 -14.97 18.75
N ALA A 205 -5.49 -15.56 17.61
CA ALA A 205 -5.00 -16.89 17.25
C ALA A 205 -3.84 -16.82 16.24
N ALA A 206 -2.66 -16.64 16.82
CA ALA A 206 -1.39 -17.22 16.40
C ALA A 206 -0.72 -16.70 15.11
N ILE A 207 0.58 -16.43 15.25
CA ILE A 207 1.59 -16.56 14.21
C ILE A 207 1.42 -17.98 13.63
N LEU A 208 0.64 -18.13 12.57
CA LEU A 208 0.53 -19.38 11.84
C LEU A 208 0.74 -19.06 10.35
N PRO A 209 1.68 -19.75 9.68
CA PRO A 209 1.68 -19.75 8.23
C PRO A 209 0.33 -20.29 7.77
N TYR A 210 -0.45 -19.45 7.11
CA TYR A 210 -1.76 -19.82 6.60
C TYR A 210 -1.59 -20.99 5.62
N THR A 211 -2.19 -22.14 5.94
CA THR A 211 -2.28 -23.26 4.99
C THR A 211 -3.27 -22.88 3.90
N ALA A 212 -2.77 -22.49 2.73
CA ALA A 212 -3.58 -22.27 1.55
C ALA A 212 -4.40 -23.53 1.23
N THR A 213 -5.71 -23.49 1.46
CA THR A 213 -6.62 -24.50 0.89
C THR A 213 -6.78 -24.19 -0.60
N GLY A 214 -6.02 -24.88 -1.45
CA GLY A 214 -6.34 -25.01 -2.87
C GLY A 214 -5.21 -24.68 -3.85
N GLY A 215 -4.36 -25.67 -4.13
CA GLY A 215 -3.50 -25.77 -5.31
C GLY A 215 -3.39 -27.25 -5.72
N PRO A 216 -3.30 -27.59 -7.02
CA PRO A 216 -3.75 -28.85 -7.56
C PRO A 216 -2.94 -30.04 -7.02
N ALA A 217 -3.63 -31.16 -6.82
CA ALA A 217 -3.02 -32.45 -6.53
C ALA A 217 -1.90 -32.74 -7.53
N ASP A 218 -0.67 -32.74 -7.06
CA ASP A 218 0.46 -33.35 -7.73
C ASP A 218 0.25 -34.87 -7.69
N GLY A 219 -0.47 -35.35 -8.69
CA GLY A 219 -0.43 -36.77 -9.05
C GLY A 219 1.00 -37.13 -9.43
N GLY A 220 1.73 -37.76 -8.51
CA GLY A 220 3.02 -38.38 -8.76
C GLY A 220 3.03 -39.82 -8.26
N GLY A 221 3.41 -40.74 -9.16
CA GLY A 221 3.89 -42.09 -8.83
C GLY A 221 2.98 -43.23 -9.23
#